data_AF-A0AA42TWX1-F1
#
_entry.id   AF-A0AA42TWX1-F1
#
_cell.length_a   1.000
_cell.length_b   1.000
_cell.length_c   1.000
_cell.angle_alpha   90.00
_cell.angle_beta   90.00
_cell.angle_gamma   90.00
#
_symmetry.space_group_name_H-M   'P 1'
#
loop_
_entity.id
_entity.type
_entity.pdbx_description
1 polymer ?
#
loop_
_entity_poly.entity_id
_entity_poly.type
_entity_poly.pdbx_seq_one_letter_code
_entity_poly.pdbx_strand_id
1 'polypeptide(L)'
;MLQIATGKLFSRPVGWENLLRGMLYTNANLEPELVVETAAGKLIPSSRSSIQPTVVVYEMQERMEAEEKAPGVLVSCTAEPYLSDFAVVTSFALNCVCSPDIDLARRLTSGKKGLVRIPR
;
A
#
# COMPACT_ATOMS: atom_id res chain seq x y z
N MET A 1 2.22 10.75 -3.95
CA MET A 1 2.18 10.10 -5.29
C MET A 1 0.85 9.40 -5.59
N LEU A 2 0.21 8.76 -4.60
CA LEU A 2 -1.00 7.94 -4.82
C LEU A 2 -2.18 8.62 -5.55
N GLN A 3 -2.42 9.92 -5.34
CA GLN A 3 -3.49 10.65 -6.04
C GLN A 3 -3.23 10.78 -7.54
N ILE A 4 -1.97 10.99 -7.93
CA ILE A 4 -1.57 11.07 -9.35
C ILE A 4 -1.68 9.68 -9.97
N ALA A 5 -1.11 8.66 -9.33
CA ALA A 5 -1.08 7.28 -9.83
C ALA A 5 -2.47 6.62 -9.93
N THR A 6 -3.50 7.19 -9.30
CA THR A 6 -4.90 6.74 -9.41
C THR A 6 -5.69 7.49 -10.49
N GLY A 7 -5.03 8.40 -11.22
CA GLY A 7 -5.60 9.15 -12.33
C GLY A 7 -6.44 10.37 -11.93
N LYS A 8 -6.45 10.77 -10.66
CA LYS A 8 -7.29 11.88 -10.17
C LYS A 8 -6.86 13.25 -10.68
N LEU A 9 -5.61 13.35 -11.14
CA LEU A 9 -4.98 14.59 -11.58
C LEU A 9 -4.66 14.60 -13.08
N PHE A 10 -5.26 13.69 -13.85
CA PHE A 10 -5.02 13.62 -15.29
C PHE A 10 -5.82 14.69 -16.05
N SER A 11 -5.15 15.29 -17.02
CA SER A 11 -5.69 16.18 -18.05
C SER A 11 -6.09 15.43 -19.33
N ARG A 12 -5.52 14.24 -19.55
CA ARG A 12 -5.79 13.32 -20.67
C ARG A 12 -6.39 12.01 -20.15
N PRO A 13 -7.01 11.18 -21.00
CA PRO A 13 -7.51 9.88 -20.57
C PRO A 13 -6.38 8.97 -20.06
N VAL A 14 -6.75 7.90 -19.36
CA VAL A 14 -5.81 6.85 -18.95
C VAL A 14 -5.27 6.15 -20.20
N GLY A 15 -3.95 6.11 -20.34
CA GLY A 15 -3.27 5.43 -21.44
C GLY A 15 -2.82 4.02 -21.09
N TRP A 16 -2.29 3.84 -19.88
CA TRP A 16 -1.82 2.55 -19.38
C TRP A 16 -2.31 2.29 -17.97
N GLU A 17 -2.50 1.02 -17.66
CA GLU A 17 -2.91 0.54 -16.36
C GLU A 17 -2.03 -0.64 -15.93
N ASN A 18 -1.60 -0.65 -14.67
CA ASN A 18 -0.81 -1.75 -14.11
C ASN A 18 -1.30 -2.09 -12.69
N LEU A 19 -1.51 -3.38 -12.41
CA LEU A 19 -1.87 -3.83 -11.07
C LEU A 19 -0.59 -4.05 -10.25
N LEU A 20 -0.31 -3.13 -9.33
CA LEU A 20 0.87 -3.19 -8.49
C LEU A 20 0.57 -3.82 -7.15
N ARG A 21 1.53 -4.59 -6.64
CA ARG A 21 1.50 -5.17 -5.30
C ARG A 21 2.80 -4.88 -4.58
N GLY A 22 2.71 -4.58 -3.29
CA GLY A 22 3.88 -4.42 -2.43
C GLY A 22 3.61 -4.93 -1.03
N MET A 23 4.68 -5.22 -0.29
CA MET A 23 4.61 -5.76 1.07
C MET A 23 4.94 -4.68 2.08
N LEU A 24 4.19 -4.68 3.19
CA LEU A 24 4.40 -3.80 4.33
C LEU A 24 4.36 -4.63 5.62
N TYR A 25 4.96 -4.08 6.67
CA TYR A 25 5.08 -4.69 7.97
C TYR A 25 4.37 -3.82 9.00
N THR A 26 3.45 -4.42 9.76
CA THR A 26 2.61 -3.70 10.70
C THR A 26 2.37 -4.45 11.99
N ASN A 27 2.15 -3.74 13.10
CA ASN A 27 1.61 -4.33 14.31
C ASN A 27 0.08 -4.45 14.31
N ALA A 28 -0.59 -4.09 13.21
CA ALA A 28 -2.03 -4.26 13.07
C ALA A 28 -2.42 -5.74 13.28
N ASN A 29 -3.41 -5.96 14.16
CA ASN A 29 -4.06 -7.25 14.35
C ASN A 29 -5.29 -7.32 13.43
N LEU A 30 -5.06 -7.71 12.18
CA LEU A 30 -6.09 -7.89 11.16
C LEU A 30 -6.54 -9.35 11.13
N GLU A 31 -7.83 -9.60 10.87
CA GLU A 31 -8.31 -10.96 10.62
C GLU A 31 -7.75 -11.47 9.28
N PRO A 32 -7.39 -12.75 9.15
CA PRO A 32 -6.70 -13.25 7.95
C PRO A 32 -7.50 -13.06 6.64
N GLU A 33 -8.83 -13.09 6.73
CA GLU A 33 -9.74 -12.95 5.60
C GLU A 33 -10.21 -11.49 5.39
N LEU A 34 -9.78 -10.57 6.26
CA LEU A 34 -10.18 -9.16 6.17
C LEU A 34 -9.42 -8.46 5.05
N VAL A 35 -10.17 -8.04 4.03
CA VAL A 35 -9.68 -7.11 3.00
C VAL A 35 -10.07 -5.70 3.40
N VAL A 36 -9.10 -4.82 3.62
CA VAL A 36 -9.35 -3.40 3.88
C VAL A 36 -9.32 -2.65 2.56
N GLU A 37 -10.47 -2.18 2.12
CA GLU A 37 -10.61 -1.33 0.92
C GLU A 37 -10.24 0.13 1.25
N THR A 38 -9.50 0.77 0.36
CA THR A 38 -9.11 2.18 0.48
C THR A 38 -9.37 2.91 -0.85
N ALA A 39 -9.38 4.24 -0.83
CA ALA A 39 -9.51 5.03 -2.04
C ALA A 39 -8.32 4.91 -3.03
N ALA A 40 -7.21 4.26 -2.60
CA ALA A 40 -6.02 4.05 -3.42
C ALA A 40 -5.80 2.58 -3.81
N GLY A 41 -6.58 1.64 -3.29
CA GLY A 41 -6.34 0.21 -3.43
C GLY A 41 -6.75 -0.59 -2.19
N LYS A 42 -6.21 -1.79 -2.02
CA LYS A 42 -6.58 -2.73 -0.96
C LYS A 42 -5.40 -3.05 -0.06
N LEU A 43 -5.67 -3.40 1.19
CA LEU A 43 -4.72 -4.03 2.09
C LEU A 43 -5.22 -5.43 2.44
N ILE A 44 -4.35 -6.41 2.25
CA ILE A 44 -4.65 -7.83 2.42
C ILE A 44 -3.61 -8.40 3.39
N PRO A 45 -4.03 -8.91 4.56
CA PRO A 45 -3.12 -9.59 5.47
C PRO A 45 -2.47 -10.80 4.78
N SER A 46 -1.17 -10.97 4.96
CA SER A 46 -0.55 -12.27 4.68
C SER A 46 -1.14 -13.29 5.66
N SER A 47 -1.22 -14.56 5.27
CA SER A 47 -1.73 -15.66 6.10
C SER A 47 -1.18 -15.66 7.53
N ARG A 48 -1.88 -16.33 8.45
CA ARG A 48 -1.59 -16.33 9.90
C ARG A 48 -0.10 -16.59 10.17
N SER A 49 0.58 -15.53 10.58
CA SER A 49 1.92 -15.57 11.14
C SER A 49 1.83 -15.29 12.64
N SER A 50 2.34 -16.20 13.47
CA SER A 50 2.64 -15.92 14.89
C SER A 50 3.81 -14.95 15.04
N ILE A 51 4.52 -14.67 13.95
CA ILE A 51 5.69 -13.79 13.89
C ILE A 51 5.20 -12.34 13.74
N GLN A 52 5.75 -11.47 14.57
CA GLN A 52 5.53 -10.03 14.54
C GLN A 52 6.77 -9.31 13.97
N PRO A 53 6.57 -8.26 13.17
CA PRO A 53 5.31 -7.64 12.74
C PRO A 53 4.52 -8.48 11.72
N THR A 54 3.20 -8.28 11.67
CA THR A 54 2.29 -8.85 10.66
C THR A 54 2.68 -8.33 9.28
N VAL A 55 2.76 -9.21 8.28
CA VAL A 55 2.95 -8.79 6.88
C VAL A 55 1.58 -8.50 6.26
N VAL A 56 1.45 -7.39 5.57
CA VAL A 56 0.28 -7.02 4.78
C VAL A 56 0.71 -6.70 3.36
N VAL A 57 -0.05 -7.14 2.39
CA VAL A 57 0.14 -6.84 0.97
C VAL A 57 -0.80 -5.70 0.62
N TYR A 58 -0.27 -4.61 0.08
CA TYR A 58 -1.14 -3.64 -0.59
C TYR A 58 -1.28 -4.02 -2.07
N GLU A 59 -2.44 -3.74 -2.63
CA GLU A 59 -2.73 -3.86 -4.06
C GLU A 59 -3.28 -2.53 -4.56
N MET A 60 -2.72 -1.98 -5.64
CA MET A 60 -3.18 -0.72 -6.23
C MET A 60 -3.24 -0.82 -7.76
N GLN A 61 -4.24 -0.18 -8.33
CA GLN A 61 -4.28 0.05 -9.77
C GLN A 61 -3.48 1.32 -10.08
N GLU A 62 -2.27 1.16 -10.59
CA GLU A 62 -1.53 2.27 -11.18
C GLU A 62 -2.14 2.60 -12.54
N ARG A 63 -2.24 3.90 -12.80
CA ARG A 63 -2.66 4.49 -14.05
C ARG A 63 -1.58 5.46 -14.51
N MET A 64 -1.36 5.49 -15.82
CA MET A 64 -0.52 6.48 -16.48
C MET A 64 -1.37 7.29 -17.45
N GLU A 65 -1.14 8.60 -17.47
CA GLU A 65 -1.81 9.51 -18.40
C GLU A 65 -1.42 9.16 -19.84
N ALA A 66 -2.37 9.22 -20.78
CA ALA A 66 -2.09 8.94 -22.18
C ALA A 66 -1.08 9.93 -22.77
N GLU A 67 -0.03 9.39 -23.40
CA GLU A 67 1.02 10.13 -24.08
C GLU A 67 1.31 9.50 -25.45
N GLU A 68 1.84 10.29 -26.38
CA GLU A 68 2.25 9.79 -27.70
C GLU A 68 3.38 8.76 -27.55
N LYS A 69 3.24 7.58 -28.17
CA LYS A 69 4.22 6.49 -28.02
C LYS A 69 5.56 6.89 -28.64
N ALA A 70 6.51 7.25 -27.79
CA ALA A 70 7.88 7.61 -28.16
C ALA A 70 8.89 6.98 -27.18
N PRO A 71 10.18 6.85 -27.57
CA PRO A 71 11.23 6.48 -26.64
C PRO A 71 11.25 7.42 -25.42
N GLY A 72 11.33 6.86 -24.21
CA GLY A 72 11.35 7.62 -22.95
C GLY A 72 9.98 7.84 -22.31
N VAL A 73 8.88 7.43 -22.94
CA VAL A 73 7.54 7.49 -22.33
C VAL A 73 7.44 6.50 -21.16
N LEU A 74 7.02 7.00 -20.01
CA LEU A 74 6.86 6.21 -18.80
C LEU A 74 5.53 5.44 -18.83
N VAL A 75 5.59 4.12 -18.76
CA VAL A 75 4.40 3.24 -18.78
C VAL A 75 4.03 2.67 -17.40
N SER A 76 4.94 2.75 -16.42
CA SER A 76 4.72 2.34 -15.02
C SER A 76 5.85 2.86 -14.13
N CYS A 77 5.55 3.23 -12.89
CA CYS A 77 6.56 3.57 -11.88
C CYS A 77 7.00 2.35 -11.06
N THR A 78 6.40 1.19 -11.26
CA THR A 78 6.54 -0.02 -10.41
C THR A 78 6.06 0.21 -8.96
N ALA A 79 6.10 -0.82 -8.12
CA ALA A 79 5.56 -0.76 -6.76
C ALA A 79 6.41 0.07 -5.79
N GLU A 80 7.73 0.14 -6.00
CA GLU A 80 8.67 0.70 -5.02
C GLU A 80 8.36 2.15 -4.62
N PRO A 81 8.07 3.09 -5.55
CA PRO A 81 7.77 4.48 -5.21
C PRO A 81 6.52 4.68 -4.34
N TYR A 82 5.61 3.69 -4.30
CA TYR A 82 4.35 3.78 -3.57
C TYR A 82 4.39 3.13 -2.19
N LEU A 83 5.46 2.40 -1.85
CA LEU A 83 5.61 1.69 -0.58
C LEU A 83 5.44 2.62 0.62
N SER A 84 6.16 3.75 0.64
CA SER A 84 6.12 4.69 1.76
C SER A 84 4.77 5.41 1.86
N ASP A 85 4.18 5.81 0.73
CA ASP A 85 2.86 6.44 0.71
C ASP A 85 1.79 5.50 1.28
N PHE A 86 1.79 4.22 0.87
CA PHE A 86 0.86 3.22 1.38
C PHE A 86 1.10 2.91 2.86
N ALA A 87 2.35 2.85 3.31
CA ALA A 87 2.67 2.67 4.73
C ALA A 87 2.09 3.81 5.57
N VAL A 88 2.24 5.06 5.12
CA VAL A 88 1.71 6.25 5.79
C VAL A 88 0.17 6.20 5.84
N VAL A 89 -0.49 5.97 4.71
CA VAL A 89 -1.96 5.86 4.66
C VAL A 89 -2.46 4.76 5.59
N THR A 90 -1.83 3.60 5.58
CA THR A 90 -2.17 2.46 6.44
C THR A 90 -2.02 2.81 7.92
N SER A 91 -0.89 3.43 8.28
CA SER A 91 -0.62 3.86 9.65
C SER A 91 -1.69 4.80 10.19
N PHE A 92 -2.06 5.81 9.40
CA PHE A 92 -3.09 6.77 9.80
C PHE A 92 -4.49 6.16 9.82
N ALA A 93 -4.86 5.40 8.79
CA ALA A 93 -6.21 4.83 8.66
C ALA A 93 -6.52 3.79 9.74
N LEU A 94 -5.52 2.98 10.13
CA LEU A 94 -5.70 1.88 11.08
C LEU A 94 -5.16 2.19 12.48
N ASN A 95 -4.60 3.39 12.68
CA ASN A 95 -3.94 3.81 13.92
C ASN A 95 -2.89 2.79 14.40
N CYS A 96 -1.97 2.43 13.50
CA CYS A 96 -0.95 1.39 13.74
C CYS A 96 0.43 1.83 13.26
N VAL A 97 1.47 1.10 13.67
CA VAL A 97 2.79 1.21 13.04
C VAL A 97 2.75 0.39 11.76
N CYS A 98 3.09 1.01 10.63
CA CYS A 98 3.21 0.37 9.33
C CYS A 98 4.46 0.89 8.64
N SER A 99 5.28 0.00 8.09
CA SER A 99 6.53 0.38 7.42
C SER A 99 6.86 -0.61 6.31
N PRO A 100 7.52 -0.16 5.21
CA PRO A 100 8.13 -1.09 4.27
C PRO A 100 9.40 -1.76 4.83
N ASP A 101 9.97 -1.24 5.93
CA ASP A 101 11.15 -1.80 6.60
C ASP A 101 10.73 -2.63 7.83
N ILE A 102 11.02 -3.93 7.79
CA ILE A 102 10.72 -4.88 8.87
C ILE A 102 11.45 -4.55 10.17
N ASP A 103 12.72 -4.11 10.10
CA ASP A 103 13.53 -3.83 11.28
C ASP A 103 13.09 -2.54 11.95
N LEU A 104 12.66 -1.54 11.17
CA LEU A 104 12.02 -0.35 11.71
C LEU A 104 10.70 -0.70 12.40
N ALA A 105 9.82 -1.46 11.74
CA ALA A 105 8.55 -1.89 12.34
C ALA A 105 8.76 -2.68 13.64
N ARG A 106 9.76 -3.59 13.68
CA ARG A 106 10.13 -4.34 14.90
C ARG A 106 10.59 -3.43 16.02
N ARG A 107 11.49 -2.47 15.75
CA ARG A 107 12.02 -1.54 16.76
C ARG A 107 10.94 -0.67 17.37
N LEU A 108 10.04 -0.12 16.55
CA LEU A 108 8.96 0.76 17.02
C LEU A 108 7.88 0.01 17.82
N THR A 109 7.70 -1.29 17.55
CA THR A 109 6.63 -2.08 18.17
C THR A 109 7.13 -2.99 19.28
N SER A 110 8.45 -3.08 19.46
CA SER A 110 9.10 -4.11 20.29
C SER A 110 8.62 -5.53 19.95
N GLY A 111 8.20 -5.76 18.70
CA GLY A 111 7.59 -7.03 18.25
C GLY A 111 6.21 -7.33 18.86
N LYS A 112 5.52 -6.34 19.45
CA LYS A 112 4.19 -6.51 20.05
C LYS A 112 3.09 -6.15 19.06
N LYS A 113 1.94 -6.84 19.17
CA LYS A 113 0.71 -6.49 18.45
C LYS A 113 0.15 -5.15 18.94
N GLY A 114 -0.35 -4.35 18.02
CA GLY A 114 -1.09 -3.12 18.27
C GLY A 114 -2.61 -3.36 18.33
N LEU A 115 -3.34 -2.37 18.83
CA LEU A 115 -4.80 -2.33 18.75
C LEU A 115 -5.19 -1.74 17.40
N VAL A 116 -5.98 -2.47 16.61
CA VAL A 116 -6.57 -1.94 15.37
C VAL A 116 -7.98 -1.48 15.68
N ARG A 117 -8.31 -0.26 15.26
CA ARG A 117 -9.69 0.22 15.23
C ARG A 117 -10.08 0.43 13.77
N ILE A 118 -10.80 -0.54 13.20
CA ILE A 118 -11.40 -0.37 11.87
C ILE A 118 -12.56 0.62 12.04
N PRO A 119 -12.54 1.80 11.40
CA PRO A 119 -13.70 2.68 11.41
C PRO A 119 -14.90 1.95 10.77
N ARG A 120 -16.03 1.94 11.47
CA ARG A 120 -17.32 1.45 10.95
C ARG A 120 -17.90 2.43 9.96
#